data_AF-A0A445H5W8-F1
#
_entry.id   AF-A0A445H5W8-F1
#
_cell.length_a   1.000
_cell.length_b   1.000
_cell.length_c   1.000
_cell.angle_alpha   90.00
_cell.angle_beta   90.00
_cell.angle_gamma   90.00
#
_symmetry.space_group_name_H-M   'P 1'
#
loop_
_entity.id
_entity.type
_entity.pdbx_description
1 polymer ?
#
loop_
_entity_poly.entity_id
_entity_poly.type
_entity_poly.pdbx_seq_one_letter_code
_entity_poly.pdbx_strand_id
1 'polypeptide(L)' 'MFFLLLVLTKSYTVRSFGIRRNEKIACYVTIRGNKAMQLLESGLQVKEYELLKRNFSDTGCFGFGVHEHIDLGIK' A
#
# COMPACT_ATOMS: atom_id res chain seq x y z
N MET A 1 -11.13 -16.48 -0.50
CA MET A 1 -10.11 -15.81 -1.33
C MET A 1 -9.16 -15.10 -0.38
N PHE A 2 -7.89 -15.54 -0.29
CA PHE A 2 -6.94 -15.19 0.78
C PHE A 2 -6.75 -13.67 0.96
N PHE A 3 -7.50 -13.07 1.88
CA PHE A 3 -7.19 -11.76 2.45
C PHE A 3 -6.21 -12.03 3.60
N LEU A 4 -4.92 -12.15 3.27
CA LEU A 4 -3.90 -12.20 4.31
C LEU A 4 -3.69 -10.76 4.79
N LEU A 5 -4.43 -10.38 5.83
CA LEU A 5 -4.15 -9.18 6.60
C LEU A 5 -2.96 -9.51 7.51
N LEU A 6 -1.79 -8.97 7.18
CA LEU A 6 -0.61 -9.16 8.00
C LEU A 6 -0.32 -7.86 8.75
N VAL A 7 -0.23 -7.99 10.07
CA VAL A 7 0.14 -6.90 10.96
C VAL A 7 1.64 -6.92 11.12
N LEU A 8 2.30 -5.86 10.66
CA LEU A 8 3.74 -5.68 10.77
C LEU A 8 4.08 -5.13 12.16
N THR A 9 4.97 -5.86 12.83
CA THR A 9 5.65 -5.39 14.03
C THR A 9 6.99 -4.80 13.66
N LYS A 10 7.41 -3.74 14.37
CA LYS A 10 8.72 -3.11 14.14
C LYS A 10 9.77 -3.74 15.03
N SER A 11 10.88 -4.14 14.41
CA SER A 11 12.02 -4.81 15.07
C SER A 11 12.89 -3.87 15.91
N TYR A 12 12.81 -2.54 15.70
CA TYR A 12 13.67 -1.55 16.35
C TYR A 12 12.88 -0.46 17.06
N THR A 13 13.37 -0.02 18.22
CA THR A 13 12.86 1.17 18.91
C THR A 13 13.37 2.41 18.18
N VAL A 14 12.48 3.34 17.83
CA VAL A 14 12.89 4.65 17.31
C VAL A 14 12.26 5.74 18.16
N ARG A 15 13.07 6.38 19.00
CA ARG A 15 12.60 7.38 19.98
C ARG A 15 11.94 8.59 19.33
N SER A 16 12.43 9.03 18.17
CA SER A 16 11.89 10.19 17.45
C SER A 16 10.47 9.97 16.91
N PHE A 17 10.11 8.73 16.58
CA PHE A 17 8.77 8.37 16.10
C PHE A 17 7.87 7.84 17.23
N GLY A 18 8.35 7.81 18.49
CA GLY A 18 7.59 7.27 19.62
C GLY A 18 7.41 5.75 19.62
N ILE A 19 8.02 5.02 18.69
CA ILE A 19 7.76 3.59 18.46
C ILE A 19 8.62 2.71 19.36
N ARG A 20 7.98 1.79 20.09
CA ARG A 20 8.65 0.75 20.90
C ARG A 20 8.82 -0.55 20.12
N ARG A 21 9.75 -1.41 20.56
CA ARG A 21 10.03 -2.71 19.92
C ARG A 21 8.80 -3.60 20.00
N ASN A 22 8.54 -4.34 18.93
CA ASN A 22 7.40 -5.26 18.78
C ASN A 22 6.02 -4.61 18.83
N GLU A 23 5.95 -3.28 18.73
CA GLU A 23 4.69 -2.56 18.59
C GLU A 23 4.10 -2.79 17.19
N LYS A 24 2.78 -2.94 17.12
CA LYS A 24 2.03 -3.12 15.86
C LYS A 24 1.82 -1.74 15.24
N ILE A 25 2.40 -1.49 14.07
CA ILE A 25 2.42 -0.13 13.50
C ILE A 25 1.72 -0.05 12.15
N ALA A 26 1.77 -1.12 11.36
CA ALA A 26 1.18 -1.13 10.04
C ALA A 26 0.40 -2.41 9.78
N CYS A 27 -0.70 -2.25 9.05
CA CYS A 27 -1.46 -3.34 8.47
C CYS A 27 -1.26 -3.28 6.96
N TYR A 28 -0.97 -4.42 6.34
CA TYR A 28 -1.04 -4.53 4.88
C TYR A 28 -1.90 -5.71 4.47
N VAL A 29 -2.45 -5.59 3.28
CA VAL A 29 -3.32 -6.61 2.69
C VAL A 29 -2.75 -6.99 1.34
N THR A 30 -2.59 -8.28 1.11
CA THR A 30 -2.32 -8.80 -0.23
C THR A 30 -3.64 -9.18 -0.89
N ILE A 31 -3.99 -8.49 -1.97
CA ILE A 31 -5.21 -8.77 -2.75
C ILE A 31 -4.78 -9.42 -4.06
N ARG A 32 -5.52 -10.43 -4.50
CA ARG A 32 -5.30 -11.12 -5.79
C ARG A 32 -6.62 -11.27 -6.55
N GLY A 33 -6.52 -11.47 -7.86
CA GLY A 33 -7.67 -11.68 -8.76
C GLY A 33 -8.42 -10.38 -9.10
N ASN A 34 -9.69 -10.51 -9.48
CA ASN A 34 -10.50 -9.40 -10.03
C ASN A 34 -10.61 -8.19 -9.09
N LYS A 35 -10.61 -8.43 -7.76
CA LYS A 35 -10.63 -7.36 -6.76
C LYS A 35 -9.37 -6.48 -6.80
N ALA A 36 -8.22 -7.06 -7.16
CA ALA A 36 -6.98 -6.29 -7.29
C ALA A 36 -7.01 -5.39 -8.54
N MET A 37 -7.59 -5.88 -9.64
CA MET A 37 -7.73 -5.09 -10.88
C MET A 37 -8.64 -3.88 -10.67
N GLN A 38 -9.78 -4.06 -10.01
CA GLN A 38 -10.70 -2.96 -9.68
C GLN A 38 -10.01 -1.88 -8.84
N LEU A 39 -9.29 -2.27 -7.79
CA LEU A 39 -8.54 -1.34 -6.94
C LEU A 39 -7.40 -0.64 -7.69
N LEU A 40 -6.75 -1.35 -8.62
CA LEU A 40 -5.71 -0.77 -9.46
C LEU A 40 -6.29 0.29 -10.40
N GLU A 41 -7.42 0.00 -11.06
CA GLU A 41 -8.11 0.96 -11.95
C GLU A 41 -8.54 2.22 -11.18
N SER A 42 -9.17 2.06 -10.02
CA SER A 42 -9.52 3.20 -9.16
C SER A 42 -8.28 3.98 -8.72
N GLY A 43 -7.20 3.30 -8.32
CA GLY A 43 -5.96 3.97 -7.90
C GLY A 43 -5.24 4.72 -9.03
N LEU A 44 -5.29 4.20 -10.26
CA LEU A 44 -4.72 4.87 -11.43
C LEU A 44 -5.54 6.08 -11.86
N GLN A 45 -6.87 6.02 -11.71
CA GLN A 45 -7.75 7.17 -11.96
C GLN A 45 -7.41 8.35 -11.04
N VAL A 46 -7.11 8.09 -9.75
CA VAL A 46 -6.69 9.13 -8.79
C VAL A 46 -5.34 9.76 -9.16
N LYS A 47 -4.50 9.03 -9.90
CA LYS A 47 -3.21 9.52 -10.40
C LYS A 47 -3.25 10.06 -11.82
N GLU A 48 -4.45 10.28 -12.37
CA GLU A 48 -4.64 10.75 -13.75
C GLU A 48 -3.88 9.88 -14.78
N TYR A 49 -3.66 8.61 -14.46
CA TYR A 49 -2.84 7.66 -15.23
C TYR A 49 -1.38 8.10 -15.47
N GLU A 50 -0.89 9.09 -14.73
CA GLU A 50 0.50 9.53 -14.81
C GLU A 50 1.37 8.86 -13.74
N LEU A 51 2.40 8.15 -14.21
CA LEU A 51 3.41 7.52 -13.36
C LEU A 51 4.81 7.95 -13.81
N LEU A 52 5.62 8.36 -12.84
CA LEU A 52 7.02 8.69 -13.09
C LEU A 52 7.83 7.41 -13.32
N LYS A 53 8.85 7.48 -14.19
CA LYS A 53 9.72 6.33 -14.50
C LYS A 53 10.36 5.71 -13.24
N ARG A 54 10.65 6.52 -12.21
CA ARG A 54 11.21 6.07 -10.91
C ARG A 54 10.31 5.11 -10.13
N ASN A 55 9.02 5.05 -10.46
CA ASN A 55 8.05 4.18 -9.80
C ASN A 55 8.07 2.76 -10.36
N PHE A 56 8.77 2.54 -11.47
CA PHE A 56 8.97 1.23 -12.07
C PHE A 56 10.29 0.64 -11.57
N SER A 57 10.21 -0.56 -11.01
CA SER A 57 11.35 -1.39 -10.63
C SER A 57 11.85 -2.18 -11.84
N ASP A 58 13.14 -2.51 -11.85
CA ASP A 58 13.78 -3.33 -12.89
C ASP A 58 13.17 -4.75 -12.99
N THR A 59 12.51 -5.21 -11.93
CA THR A 59 11.81 -6.49 -11.87
C THR A 59 10.41 -6.48 -12.50
N GLY A 60 10.00 -5.37 -13.13
CA GLY A 60 8.66 -5.21 -13.72
C GLY A 60 7.55 -4.99 -12.69
N CYS A 61 7.91 -4.66 -11.45
CA CYS A 61 6.96 -4.24 -10.42
C CYS A 61 6.84 -2.71 -10.45
N PHE A 62 5.65 -2.17 -10.18
CA PHE A 62 5.44 -0.74 -10.02
C PHE A 62 4.65 -0.47 -8.74
N GLY A 63 4.87 0.71 -8.17
CA GLY A 63 4.15 1.14 -6.97
C GLY A 63 3.86 2.63 -7.02
N PHE A 64 2.71 3.03 -6.52
CA PHE A 64 2.31 4.43 -6.39
C PHE A 64 1.79 4.69 -4.98
N GLY A 65 2.06 5.89 -4.47
CA GLY A 65 1.54 6.36 -3.20
C GLY A 65 0.27 7.18 -3.42
N VAL A 66 -0.81 6.81 -2.72
CA VAL A 66 -2.04 7.61 -2.65
C VAL A 66 -2.06 8.29 -1.28
N HIS A 67 -2.25 9.61 -1.27
CA HIS A 67 -2.32 10.36 -0.01
C HIS A 67 -3.70 10.22 0.65
N GLU A 68 -4.76 10.13 -0.14
CA GLU A 68 -6.14 10.11 0.35
C GLU A 68 -6.83 8.80 -0.01
N HIS A 69 -7.34 8.11 1.01
CA HIS A 69 -8.09 6.87 0.81
C HIS A 69 -9.55 7.12 0.37
N ILE A 70 -10.02 8.37 0.47
CA ILE A 70 -11.39 8.78 0.12
C ILE A 70 -11.61 8.64 -1.39
N ASP A 71 -10.58 8.96 -2.19
CA ASP A 71 -10.65 8.89 -3.65
C ASP A 71 -10.70 7.46 -4.20
N LEU A 72 -10.34 6.46 -3.37
CA LEU A 72 -10.48 5.04 -3.74
C LEU A 72 -11.95 4.57 -3.66
N GLY A 73 -12.88 5.42 -3.21
CA GLY A 73 -14.31 5.11 -3.16
C GLY A 73 -14.68 4.02 -2.16
N ILE A 74 -13.76 3.67 -1.24
CA ILE A 74 -13.97 2.66 -0.21
C ILE A 74 -14.65 3.36 0.98
N LYS A 75 -15.96 3.16 1.12
CA LYS A 75 -16.74 3.57 2.31
C LYS A 75 -16.77 2.46 3.36
#